data_AF-A0A2V6XN07-F1
#
_entry.id   AF-A0A2V6XN07-F1
#
_cell.length_a   1.000
_cell.length_b   1.000
_cell.length_c   1.000
_cell.angle_alpha   90.00
_cell.angle_beta   90.00
_cell.angle_gamma   90.00
#
_symmetry.space_group_name_H-M   'P 1'
#
loop_
_entity.id
_entity.type
_entity.pdbx_description
1 polymer ?
#
loop_
_entity_poly.entity_id
_entity_poly.type
_entity_poly.pdbx_seq_one_letter_code
_entity_poly.pdbx_strand_id
1 'polypeptide(L)'
;MPPTRRSRRFFVRATGCASGGSTAPSSTPSARRCPTGVPAGDLVIRILDPGPQTTVQDLGRTGQMRYGIPPSGPMDRFAFVVANRLVGNADGAAALECTLVGPRFDVDAPGAMAVTGADMPLTVNGEEALRWATIALKAGDVVKLGPARTGVRSYIAVAGGVDVPLVLGSRATYIRGRLGGVEGRALRKGDALRVVPSGVARPRRVERRAIPDYAGESAIRVVLGPQADRFTDAGIRALLGGPYEVLPQSDRMGARLRGSRVEHARGHDIISDGIALGSIQVPGDGQPIVLLVDRQSTGGYTKVATVCSCDVGRVGQARPGQSLRFQAVGVTEAHRLLRESDAVLEAAVREETA
;
A
#
# COMPACT_ATOMS: atom_id res chain seq x y z
N MET A 1 31.50 28.84 66.65
CA MET A 1 31.42 27.46 67.17
C MET A 1 31.82 26.50 66.06
N PRO A 2 32.89 25.71 66.24
CA PRO A 2 33.38 24.63 65.35
C PRO A 2 32.59 23.32 65.63
N PRO A 3 32.96 22.11 65.14
CA PRO A 3 34.04 21.68 64.21
C PRO A 3 33.52 20.86 62.99
N THR A 4 34.13 20.85 61.78
CA THR A 4 35.41 20.25 61.29
C THR A 4 35.54 18.74 61.52
N ARG A 5 35.71 17.88 60.50
CA ARG A 5 36.99 17.37 59.90
C ARG A 5 36.62 16.04 59.17
N ARG A 6 37.31 15.47 58.18
CA ARG A 6 38.52 15.77 57.39
C ARG A 6 38.55 14.80 56.20
N SER A 7 38.95 15.31 55.04
CA SER A 7 39.53 14.60 53.89
C SER A 7 40.99 14.16 54.13
N ARG A 8 41.51 13.22 53.32
CA ARG A 8 42.88 13.06 52.72
C ARG A 8 43.33 11.57 52.74
N ARG A 9 44.06 10.97 51.79
CA ARG A 9 44.98 11.31 50.66
C ARG A 9 44.99 10.10 49.68
N PHE A 10 45.00 10.26 48.36
CA PHE A 10 46.16 10.28 47.41
C PHE A 10 47.20 9.15 47.53
N PHE A 11 47.37 8.35 46.44
CA PHE A 11 48.66 7.93 45.82
C PHE A 11 48.35 7.22 44.45
N VAL A 12 48.73 7.80 43.29
CA VAL A 12 49.89 7.52 42.40
C VAL A 12 49.68 6.41 41.34
N ARG A 13 50.07 6.76 40.08
CA ARG A 13 50.09 5.98 38.82
C ARG A 13 51.20 4.91 38.77
N ALA A 14 50.96 3.83 38.00
CA ALA A 14 51.93 3.10 37.15
C ALA A 14 51.15 2.06 36.29
N THR A 15 50.95 2.25 34.97
CA THR A 15 51.72 1.74 33.79
C THR A 15 51.63 0.22 33.51
N GLY A 16 51.21 -0.10 32.26
CA GLY A 16 51.37 -1.39 31.56
C GLY A 16 50.11 -1.75 30.77
N CYS A 17 49.98 -1.57 29.44
CA CYS A 17 50.66 -2.17 28.27
C CYS A 17 49.64 -2.99 27.44
N ALA A 18 49.65 -2.76 26.12
CA ALA A 18 49.36 -3.68 25.01
C ALA A 18 47.89 -4.07 24.63
N SER A 19 47.44 -3.44 23.54
CA SER A 19 46.99 -4.02 22.24
C SER A 19 45.90 -5.11 22.13
N GLY A 20 45.01 -4.89 21.15
CA GLY A 20 44.15 -5.90 20.49
C GLY A 20 42.67 -5.61 20.75
N GLY A 21 41.89 -5.07 19.82
CA GLY A 21 41.64 -5.62 18.49
C GLY A 21 40.43 -6.55 18.56
N SER A 22 39.21 -6.02 18.45
CA SER A 22 38.04 -6.80 18.01
C SER A 22 36.95 -5.86 17.53
N THR A 23 37.00 -5.55 16.24
CA THR A 23 35.88 -5.04 15.46
C THR A 23 34.79 -6.10 15.45
N ALA A 24 33.62 -5.79 16.03
CA ALA A 24 32.43 -6.61 15.89
C ALA A 24 32.06 -6.74 14.41
N PRO A 25 31.81 -7.95 13.88
CA PRO A 25 31.35 -8.10 12.52
C PRO A 25 29.89 -7.63 12.45
N SER A 26 29.66 -6.57 11.67
CA SER A 26 28.35 -6.22 11.16
C SER A 26 27.84 -7.34 10.25
N SER A 27 26.97 -8.19 10.77
CA SER A 27 26.28 -9.21 9.98
C SER A 27 25.29 -8.52 9.03
N THR A 28 25.70 -8.37 7.79
CA THR A 28 24.77 -8.03 6.70
C THR A 28 23.87 -9.26 6.48
N PRO A 29 22.54 -9.13 6.40
CA PRO A 29 21.68 -10.27 6.15
C PRO A 29 22.03 -10.87 4.78
N SER A 30 22.38 -12.15 4.76
CA SER A 30 22.61 -12.93 3.54
C SER A 30 21.27 -13.11 2.83
N ALA A 31 20.93 -12.20 1.91
CA ALA A 31 19.78 -12.34 1.04
C ALA A 31 19.88 -13.66 0.26
N ARG A 32 18.90 -14.55 0.41
CA ARG A 32 18.75 -15.73 -0.47
C ARG A 32 18.56 -15.21 -1.89
N ARG A 33 19.65 -15.19 -2.67
CA ARG A 33 19.60 -14.92 -4.11
C ARG A 33 18.86 -16.05 -4.80
N CYS A 34 18.02 -15.67 -5.75
CA CYS A 34 17.32 -16.59 -6.63
C CYS A 34 18.39 -17.37 -7.45
N PRO A 35 18.46 -18.71 -7.36
CA PRO A 35 19.23 -19.51 -8.30
C PRO A 35 18.70 -19.29 -9.72
N THR A 36 19.49 -19.62 -10.74
CA THR A 36 19.13 -19.47 -12.15
C THR A 36 17.82 -20.20 -12.49
N GLY A 37 16.72 -19.44 -12.43
CA GLY A 37 15.38 -19.84 -12.81
C GLY A 37 14.67 -20.77 -11.82
N VAL A 38 13.45 -20.41 -11.38
CA VAL A 38 12.55 -21.29 -10.62
C VAL A 38 11.54 -21.97 -11.53
N PRO A 39 11.45 -23.31 -11.58
CA PRO A 39 10.42 -24.04 -12.33
C PRO A 39 9.02 -23.77 -11.75
N ALA A 40 8.00 -23.71 -12.61
CA ALA A 40 6.61 -23.63 -12.17
C ALA A 40 5.98 -25.03 -12.05
N GLY A 41 5.33 -25.29 -10.93
CA GLY A 41 4.38 -26.39 -10.75
C GLY A 41 2.95 -25.86 -10.52
N ASP A 42 2.00 -26.77 -10.28
CA ASP A 42 0.64 -26.44 -9.82
C ASP A 42 0.68 -25.90 -8.39
N LEU A 43 1.18 -24.68 -8.23
CA LEU A 43 1.40 -24.04 -6.95
C LEU A 43 0.07 -23.72 -6.26
N VAL A 44 -0.06 -24.15 -5.00
CA VAL A 44 -1.15 -23.77 -4.10
C VAL A 44 -0.59 -23.02 -2.91
N ILE A 45 -1.23 -21.89 -2.59
CA ILE A 45 -0.97 -21.09 -1.40
C ILE A 45 -1.99 -21.46 -0.33
N ARG A 46 -1.55 -21.98 0.81
CA ARG A 46 -2.45 -22.29 1.94
C ARG A 46 -2.33 -21.24 3.03
N ILE A 47 -3.45 -20.60 3.36
CA ILE A 47 -3.48 -19.55 4.38
C ILE A 47 -3.45 -20.16 5.78
N LEU A 48 -2.35 -19.93 6.51
CA LEU A 48 -2.19 -20.36 7.89
C LEU A 48 -2.79 -19.32 8.85
N ASP A 49 -2.46 -18.04 8.61
CA ASP A 49 -3.03 -16.89 9.31
C ASP A 49 -3.35 -15.80 8.26
N PRO A 50 -4.60 -15.34 8.12
CA PRO A 50 -4.98 -14.43 7.03
C PRO A 50 -4.59 -12.95 7.25
N GLY A 51 -4.18 -12.58 8.46
CA GLY A 51 -4.15 -11.17 8.88
C GLY A 51 -5.57 -10.60 9.09
N PRO A 52 -5.71 -9.30 9.42
CA PRO A 52 -7.01 -8.69 9.71
C PRO A 52 -7.87 -8.51 8.45
N GLN A 53 -7.24 -8.23 7.30
CA GLN A 53 -7.94 -8.12 6.01
C GLN A 53 -6.94 -8.34 4.86
N THR A 54 -6.92 -9.56 4.34
CA THR A 54 -6.24 -9.91 3.09
C THR A 54 -7.29 -10.27 2.04
N THR A 55 -7.19 -9.71 0.84
CA THR A 55 -8.14 -9.96 -0.27
C THR A 55 -7.40 -10.21 -1.57
N VAL A 56 -8.06 -10.89 -2.51
CA VAL A 56 -7.55 -11.00 -3.89
C VAL A 56 -7.95 -9.74 -4.64
N GLN A 57 -7.00 -9.07 -5.28
CA GLN A 57 -7.23 -7.89 -6.10
C GLN A 57 -6.61 -8.10 -7.49
N ASP A 58 -7.29 -7.62 -8.52
CA ASP A 58 -6.72 -7.34 -9.85
C ASP A 58 -6.96 -5.86 -10.19
N LEU A 59 -6.75 -5.41 -11.43
CA LEU A 59 -6.97 -3.99 -11.79
C LEU A 59 -8.44 -3.52 -11.73
N GLY A 60 -9.38 -4.40 -11.35
CA GLY A 60 -10.76 -4.07 -11.03
C GLY A 60 -11.75 -4.32 -12.17
N ARG A 61 -13.03 -4.21 -11.83
CA ARG A 61 -14.21 -4.37 -12.73
C ARG A 61 -14.69 -3.03 -13.28
N THR A 62 -14.03 -2.55 -14.31
CA THR A 62 -14.44 -1.31 -14.97
C THR A 62 -15.78 -1.46 -15.72
N GLY A 63 -16.46 -0.34 -15.98
CA GLY A 63 -17.73 -0.33 -16.72
C GLY A 63 -18.99 -0.67 -15.90
N GLN A 64 -18.85 -1.15 -14.66
CA GLN A 64 -19.98 -1.59 -13.83
C GLN A 64 -20.62 -0.49 -12.96
N MET A 65 -20.00 0.70 -12.90
CA MET A 65 -20.46 1.82 -12.05
C MET A 65 -21.89 2.27 -12.37
N ARG A 66 -22.34 2.15 -13.63
CA ARG A 66 -23.72 2.46 -14.03
C ARG A 66 -24.77 1.56 -13.37
N TYR A 67 -24.35 0.40 -12.85
CA TYR A 67 -25.18 -0.56 -12.12
C TYR A 67 -24.99 -0.49 -10.60
N GLY A 68 -24.26 0.51 -10.09
CA GLY A 68 -23.98 0.63 -8.66
C GLY A 68 -22.86 -0.28 -8.14
N ILE A 69 -22.07 -0.90 -9.02
CA ILE A 69 -20.99 -1.81 -8.65
C ILE A 69 -19.64 -1.08 -8.81
N PRO A 70 -18.84 -0.92 -7.73
CA PRO A 70 -17.56 -0.26 -7.81
C PRO A 70 -16.52 -1.11 -8.57
N PRO A 71 -15.48 -0.48 -9.16
CA PRO A 71 -14.39 -1.22 -9.80
C PRO A 71 -13.58 -2.07 -8.83
N SER A 72 -13.50 -1.70 -7.54
CA SER A 72 -12.56 -2.30 -6.60
C SER A 72 -11.12 -2.25 -7.14
N GLY A 73 -10.35 -3.31 -6.96
CA GLY A 73 -8.94 -3.37 -7.33
C GLY A 73 -8.00 -2.88 -6.22
N PRO A 74 -6.70 -2.77 -6.51
CA PRO A 74 -5.71 -2.36 -5.52
C PRO A 74 -5.92 -0.91 -5.12
N MET A 75 -5.82 -0.63 -3.82
CA MET A 75 -5.85 0.74 -3.32
C MET A 75 -4.66 1.58 -3.80
N ASP A 76 -3.49 0.94 -3.88
CA ASP A 76 -2.22 1.50 -4.34
C ASP A 76 -1.80 0.71 -5.58
N ARG A 77 -2.26 1.23 -6.73
CA ARG A 77 -2.02 0.65 -8.04
C ARG A 77 -0.52 0.53 -8.36
N PHE A 78 0.30 1.50 -7.94
CA PHE A 78 1.73 1.48 -8.26
C PHE A 78 2.39 0.26 -7.62
N ALA A 79 2.23 0.09 -6.31
CA ALA A 79 2.80 -1.05 -5.60
C ALA A 79 2.28 -2.39 -6.16
N PHE A 80 0.98 -2.49 -6.45
CA PHE A 80 0.36 -3.66 -7.04
C PHE A 80 0.98 -4.05 -8.39
N VAL A 81 1.07 -3.11 -9.33
CA VAL A 81 1.63 -3.37 -10.66
C VAL A 81 3.10 -3.77 -10.55
N VAL A 82 3.88 -3.09 -9.73
CA VAL A 82 5.29 -3.43 -9.53
C VAL A 82 5.47 -4.84 -8.96
N ALA A 83 4.61 -5.28 -8.02
CA ALA A 83 4.66 -6.65 -7.51
C ALA A 83 4.47 -7.67 -8.63
N ASN A 84 3.48 -7.46 -9.50
CA ASN A 84 3.23 -8.32 -10.67
C ASN A 84 4.41 -8.33 -11.64
N ARG A 85 4.96 -7.16 -11.99
CA ARG A 85 6.10 -7.05 -12.91
C ARG A 85 7.36 -7.74 -12.36
N LEU A 86 7.59 -7.69 -11.04
CA LEU A 86 8.72 -8.36 -10.38
C LEU A 86 8.70 -9.89 -10.56
N VAL A 87 7.51 -10.50 -10.65
CA VAL A 87 7.37 -11.95 -10.87
C VAL A 87 7.12 -12.32 -12.34
N GLY A 88 7.10 -11.34 -13.25
CA GLY A 88 6.88 -11.58 -14.68
C GLY A 88 5.43 -11.64 -15.12
N ASN A 89 4.49 -11.25 -14.26
CA ASN A 89 3.09 -11.20 -14.60
C ASN A 89 2.75 -9.96 -15.45
N ALA A 90 1.64 -10.06 -16.18
CA ALA A 90 0.96 -8.88 -16.69
C ALA A 90 0.47 -7.99 -15.54
N ASP A 91 0.37 -6.68 -15.77
CA ASP A 91 0.00 -5.67 -14.76
C ASP A 91 -1.30 -6.00 -14.02
N GLY A 92 -2.25 -6.67 -14.69
CA GLY A 92 -3.56 -7.05 -14.16
C GLY A 92 -3.69 -8.46 -13.61
N ALA A 93 -2.61 -9.22 -13.47
CA ALA A 93 -2.69 -10.53 -12.82
C ALA A 93 -3.12 -10.38 -11.36
N ALA A 94 -3.96 -11.30 -10.88
CA ALA A 94 -4.49 -11.21 -9.53
C ALA A 94 -3.40 -11.45 -8.48
N ALA A 95 -3.36 -10.59 -7.47
CA ALA A 95 -2.43 -10.63 -6.36
C ALA A 95 -3.18 -10.39 -5.03
N LEU A 96 -2.50 -10.59 -3.91
CA LEU A 96 -3.10 -10.35 -2.59
C LEU A 96 -2.87 -8.90 -2.16
N GLU A 97 -3.92 -8.19 -1.75
CA GLU A 97 -3.81 -6.93 -0.99
C GLU A 97 -3.98 -7.22 0.50
N CYS A 98 -2.97 -6.86 1.29
CA CYS A 98 -2.89 -7.10 2.73
C CYS A 98 -2.95 -5.77 3.49
N THR A 99 -3.78 -5.67 4.53
CA THR A 99 -3.99 -4.43 5.29
C THR A 99 -3.44 -4.55 6.72
N LEU A 100 -2.60 -3.60 7.15
CA LEU A 100 -1.96 -3.46 8.47
C LEU A 100 -1.01 -4.59 8.90
N VAL A 101 -1.42 -5.85 8.76
CA VAL A 101 -0.62 -7.04 9.02
C VAL A 101 -0.85 -8.00 7.87
N GLY A 102 0.22 -8.54 7.31
CA GLY A 102 0.11 -9.50 6.22
C GLY A 102 -0.24 -10.92 6.68
N PRO A 103 -0.49 -11.81 5.72
CA PRO A 103 -0.76 -13.20 6.01
C PRO A 103 0.51 -13.98 6.38
N ARG A 104 0.29 -15.13 7.00
CA ARG A 104 1.22 -16.25 7.04
C ARG A 104 0.64 -17.38 6.19
N PHE A 105 1.41 -17.92 5.27
CA PHE A 105 0.96 -18.99 4.38
C PHE A 105 2.09 -19.95 4.06
N ASP A 106 1.74 -21.17 3.69
CA ASP A 106 2.66 -22.13 3.08
C ASP A 106 2.40 -22.28 1.58
N VAL A 107 3.38 -22.86 0.89
CA VAL A 107 3.29 -23.24 -0.51
C VAL A 107 3.66 -24.70 -0.70
N ASP A 108 2.96 -25.41 -1.59
CA ASP A 108 3.15 -26.86 -1.81
C ASP A 108 4.06 -27.21 -3.00
N ALA A 109 4.39 -26.24 -3.84
CA ALA A 109 5.25 -26.40 -5.01
C ALA A 109 6.30 -25.27 -5.11
N PRO A 110 7.36 -25.45 -5.91
CA PRO A 110 8.27 -24.35 -6.25
C PRO A 110 7.55 -23.24 -7.03
N GLY A 111 8.04 -22.00 -6.86
CA GLY A 111 7.50 -20.84 -7.57
C GLY A 111 8.26 -19.56 -7.24
N ALA A 112 7.70 -18.41 -7.62
CA ALA A 112 8.27 -17.11 -7.27
C ALA A 112 7.20 -16.15 -6.78
N MET A 113 7.58 -15.27 -5.85
CA MET A 113 6.72 -14.21 -5.35
C MET A 113 7.45 -12.86 -5.28
N ALA A 114 6.70 -11.79 -5.10
CA ALA A 114 7.23 -10.47 -4.75
C ALA A 114 6.29 -9.76 -3.78
N VAL A 115 6.86 -8.97 -2.88
CA VAL A 115 6.11 -8.16 -1.92
C VAL A 115 6.48 -6.69 -2.05
N THR A 116 5.48 -5.83 -2.24
CA THR A 116 5.64 -4.37 -2.40
C THR A 116 4.64 -3.62 -1.51
N GLY A 117 4.67 -2.29 -1.54
CA GLY A 117 3.79 -1.42 -0.75
C GLY A 117 4.40 -1.11 0.63
N ALA A 118 3.54 -1.07 1.64
CA ALA A 118 3.86 -0.72 3.02
C ALA A 118 5.09 -1.48 3.55
N ASP A 119 5.82 -0.84 4.48
CA ASP A 119 6.97 -1.46 5.13
C ASP A 119 6.54 -2.51 6.14
N MET A 120 6.27 -3.72 5.68
CA MET A 120 5.96 -4.88 6.50
C MET A 120 7.17 -5.84 6.52
N PRO A 121 7.69 -6.23 7.70
CA PRO A 121 8.76 -7.23 7.78
C PRO A 121 8.35 -8.53 7.09
N LEU A 122 9.17 -9.02 6.17
CA LEU A 122 8.90 -10.22 5.39
C LEU A 122 9.90 -11.31 5.78
N THR A 123 9.40 -12.50 6.08
CA THR A 123 10.27 -13.67 6.29
C THR A 123 9.82 -14.88 5.48
N VAL A 124 10.78 -15.71 5.11
CA VAL A 124 10.59 -17.04 4.52
C VAL A 124 11.30 -18.03 5.43
N ASN A 125 10.56 -18.99 6.00
CA ASN A 125 11.06 -19.95 6.99
C ASN A 125 11.76 -19.28 8.20
N GLY A 126 11.28 -18.09 8.58
CA GLY A 126 11.84 -17.32 9.70
C GLY A 126 13.04 -16.44 9.35
N GLU A 127 13.62 -16.56 8.16
CA GLU A 127 14.70 -15.69 7.68
C GLU A 127 14.15 -14.48 6.93
N GLU A 128 14.78 -13.31 7.13
CA GLU A 128 14.39 -12.07 6.47
C GLU A 128 14.55 -12.16 4.94
N ALA A 129 13.52 -11.74 4.20
CA ALA A 129 13.53 -11.70 2.75
C ALA A 129 13.33 -10.27 2.24
N LEU A 130 13.93 -9.98 1.08
CA LEU A 130 13.87 -8.66 0.47
C LEU A 130 12.49 -8.37 -0.12
N ARG A 131 11.88 -7.27 0.33
CA ARG A 131 10.75 -6.67 -0.39
C ARG A 131 11.24 -6.00 -1.68
N TRP A 132 10.31 -5.68 -2.58
CA TRP A 132 10.59 -5.02 -3.86
C TRP A 132 11.61 -5.77 -4.73
N ALA A 133 11.66 -7.09 -4.58
CA ALA A 133 12.47 -8.01 -5.34
C ALA A 133 11.73 -9.33 -5.57
N THR A 134 12.15 -10.08 -6.59
CA THR A 134 11.68 -11.45 -6.82
C THR A 134 12.26 -12.39 -5.76
N ILE A 135 11.41 -13.21 -5.16
CA ILE A 135 11.76 -14.18 -4.13
C ILE A 135 11.43 -15.56 -4.68
N ALA A 136 12.42 -16.44 -4.73
CA ALA A 136 12.22 -17.85 -5.05
C ALA A 136 11.57 -18.57 -3.86
N LEU A 137 10.58 -19.39 -4.16
CA LEU A 137 9.89 -20.27 -3.22
C LEU A 137 10.16 -21.73 -3.56
N LYS A 138 10.30 -22.55 -2.53
CA LYS A 138 10.37 -24.00 -2.60
C LYS A 138 9.09 -24.61 -2.00
N ALA A 139 8.78 -25.83 -2.41
CA ALA A 139 7.74 -26.61 -1.76
C ALA A 139 8.00 -26.71 -0.24
N GLY A 140 6.99 -26.42 0.56
CA GLY A 140 7.05 -26.39 2.02
C GLY A 140 7.51 -25.06 2.64
N ASP A 141 7.89 -24.06 1.84
CA ASP A 141 8.26 -22.75 2.37
C ASP A 141 7.08 -22.08 3.07
N VAL A 142 7.35 -21.51 4.25
CA VAL A 142 6.38 -20.73 5.03
C VAL A 142 6.75 -19.26 4.94
N VAL A 143 5.88 -18.48 4.32
CA VAL A 143 6.00 -17.04 4.19
C VAL A 143 5.23 -16.35 5.30
N LYS A 144 5.81 -15.32 5.91
CA LYS A 144 5.14 -14.47 6.89
C LYS A 144 5.40 -13.00 6.59
N LEU A 145 4.31 -12.24 6.49
CA LEU A 145 4.35 -10.79 6.38
C LEU A 145 3.84 -10.17 7.69
N GLY A 146 4.73 -9.47 8.39
CA GLY A 146 4.48 -8.91 9.72
C GLY A 146 3.62 -7.63 9.71
N PRO A 147 3.49 -6.97 10.88
CA PRO A 147 2.78 -5.70 10.99
C PRO A 147 3.55 -4.58 10.28
N ALA A 148 2.83 -3.67 9.64
CA ALA A 148 3.42 -2.55 8.93
C ALA A 148 4.11 -1.57 9.89
N ARG A 149 5.34 -1.16 9.58
CA ARG A 149 6.10 -0.08 10.23
C ARG A 149 5.74 1.29 9.65
N THR A 150 5.65 1.39 8.32
CA THR A 150 5.13 2.56 7.58
C THR A 150 4.15 2.11 6.49
N GLY A 151 3.23 2.98 6.06
CA GLY A 151 2.14 2.60 5.13
C GLY A 151 1.07 1.68 5.74
N VAL A 152 0.03 1.34 4.97
CA VAL A 152 -1.10 0.49 5.41
C VAL A 152 -1.21 -0.80 4.61
N ARG A 153 -0.93 -0.75 3.30
CA ARG A 153 -1.23 -1.84 2.36
C ARG A 153 0.01 -2.37 1.69
N SER A 154 0.15 -3.69 1.70
CA SER A 154 1.18 -4.42 0.98
C SER A 154 0.54 -5.34 -0.05
N TYR A 155 1.28 -5.64 -1.11
CA TYR A 155 0.82 -6.51 -2.19
C TYR A 155 1.74 -7.72 -2.31
N ILE A 156 1.16 -8.91 -2.40
CA ILE A 156 1.87 -10.17 -2.61
C ILE A 156 1.46 -10.72 -3.97
N ALA A 157 2.35 -10.61 -4.95
CA ALA A 157 2.18 -11.23 -6.26
C ALA A 157 2.95 -12.55 -6.31
N VAL A 158 2.38 -13.53 -7.01
CA VAL A 158 3.01 -14.83 -7.30
C VAL A 158 3.08 -15.01 -8.81
N ALA A 159 4.16 -15.61 -9.32
CA ALA A 159 4.34 -15.84 -10.74
C ALA A 159 3.16 -16.66 -11.30
N GLY A 160 2.50 -16.15 -12.33
CA GLY A 160 1.25 -16.65 -12.90
C GLY A 160 -0.01 -15.94 -12.39
N GLY A 161 0.00 -15.48 -11.14
CA GLY A 161 -1.13 -14.81 -10.50
C GLY A 161 -2.14 -15.80 -9.89
N VAL A 162 -2.96 -15.29 -8.97
CA VAL A 162 -3.94 -16.09 -8.24
C VAL A 162 -5.11 -16.50 -9.14
N ASP A 163 -5.36 -17.80 -9.24
CA ASP A 163 -6.44 -18.34 -10.05
C ASP A 163 -7.75 -18.44 -9.26
N VAL A 164 -8.52 -17.36 -9.33
CA VAL A 164 -9.92 -17.30 -8.86
C VAL A 164 -10.85 -16.96 -10.03
N PRO A 165 -12.15 -17.34 -9.96
CA PRO A 165 -13.10 -17.03 -11.02
C PRO A 165 -13.21 -15.53 -11.32
N LEU A 166 -13.43 -15.21 -12.59
CA LEU A 166 -13.81 -13.86 -13.00
C LEU A 166 -15.27 -13.59 -12.62
N VAL A 167 -15.51 -12.48 -11.93
CA VAL A 167 -16.84 -11.98 -11.61
C VAL A 167 -16.98 -10.59 -12.22
N LEU A 168 -17.86 -10.48 -13.23
CA LEU A 168 -18.04 -9.26 -14.02
C LEU A 168 -16.73 -8.76 -14.66
N GLY A 169 -15.95 -9.70 -15.20
CA GLY A 169 -14.69 -9.40 -15.90
C GLY A 169 -13.48 -9.13 -15.01
N SER A 170 -13.57 -9.37 -13.69
CA SER A 170 -12.47 -9.12 -12.75
C SER A 170 -12.47 -10.10 -11.57
N ARG A 171 -11.27 -10.37 -11.05
CA ARG A 171 -10.96 -11.17 -9.87
C ARG A 171 -10.93 -10.36 -8.57
N ALA A 172 -11.04 -9.03 -8.61
CA ALA A 172 -10.96 -8.18 -7.42
C ALA A 172 -12.03 -8.50 -6.37
N THR A 173 -11.72 -8.47 -5.09
CA THR A 173 -12.74 -8.64 -4.05
C THR A 173 -13.44 -7.31 -3.74
N TYR A 174 -14.78 -7.30 -3.82
CA TYR A 174 -15.63 -6.27 -3.24
C TYR A 174 -16.37 -6.84 -2.02
N ILE A 175 -15.83 -6.59 -0.82
CA ILE A 175 -16.32 -7.23 0.42
C ILE A 175 -17.78 -6.88 0.72
N ARG A 176 -18.17 -5.60 0.61
CA ARG A 176 -19.54 -5.17 0.96
C ARG A 176 -20.60 -5.78 0.05
N GLY A 177 -20.28 -5.94 -1.24
CA GLY A 177 -21.16 -6.60 -2.20
C GLY A 177 -21.02 -8.11 -2.27
N ARG A 178 -20.07 -8.71 -1.55
CA ARG A 178 -19.71 -10.13 -1.64
C ARG A 178 -19.43 -10.59 -3.08
N LEU A 179 -18.62 -9.82 -3.82
CA LEU A 179 -18.28 -10.11 -5.22
C LEU A 179 -16.78 -10.36 -5.42
N GLY A 180 -16.46 -11.33 -6.28
CA GLY A 180 -15.09 -11.60 -6.75
C GLY A 180 -14.14 -12.18 -5.69
N GLY A 181 -12.89 -12.42 -6.08
CA GLY A 181 -11.90 -13.08 -5.24
C GLY A 181 -12.33 -14.45 -4.74
N VAL A 182 -12.10 -14.71 -3.46
CA VAL A 182 -12.56 -15.92 -2.78
C VAL A 182 -13.92 -15.62 -2.16
N GLU A 183 -15.00 -16.08 -2.80
CA GLU A 183 -16.38 -15.98 -2.29
C GLU A 183 -16.81 -14.55 -1.89
N GLY A 184 -16.20 -13.51 -2.48
CA GLY A 184 -16.51 -12.12 -2.15
C GLY A 184 -16.07 -11.66 -0.76
N ARG A 185 -15.14 -12.36 -0.10
CA ARG A 185 -14.72 -12.08 1.28
C ARG A 185 -13.20 -11.94 1.42
N ALA A 186 -12.78 -11.46 2.57
CA ALA A 186 -11.39 -11.60 3.00
C ALA A 186 -11.01 -13.08 3.17
N LEU A 187 -9.73 -13.37 3.00
CA LEU A 187 -9.16 -14.70 3.21
C LEU A 187 -9.36 -15.13 4.66
N ARG A 188 -9.46 -16.44 4.85
CA ARG A 188 -9.59 -17.12 6.13
C ARG A 188 -8.50 -18.17 6.27
N LYS A 189 -8.23 -18.54 7.52
CA LYS A 189 -7.38 -19.69 7.81
C LYS A 189 -7.93 -20.94 7.13
N GLY A 190 -7.05 -21.68 6.45
CA GLY A 190 -7.39 -22.89 5.72
C GLY A 190 -7.80 -22.66 4.27
N ASP A 191 -8.01 -21.42 3.82
CA ASP A 191 -8.22 -21.15 2.39
C ASP A 191 -6.99 -21.62 1.59
N ALA A 192 -7.26 -22.25 0.44
CA ALA A 192 -6.23 -22.73 -0.49
C ALA A 192 -6.43 -22.03 -1.84
N LEU A 193 -5.43 -21.27 -2.26
CA LEU A 193 -5.47 -20.47 -3.49
C LEU A 193 -4.61 -21.15 -4.55
N ARG A 194 -5.21 -21.53 -5.67
CA ARG A 194 -4.45 -22.00 -6.83
C ARG A 194 -3.75 -20.82 -7.51
N VAL A 195 -2.61 -21.10 -8.10
CA VAL A 195 -1.84 -20.14 -8.91
C VAL A 195 -1.85 -20.63 -10.35
N VAL A 196 -2.04 -19.72 -11.30
CA VAL A 196 -1.98 -20.06 -12.72
C VAL A 196 -0.57 -20.56 -13.05
N PRO A 197 -0.39 -21.70 -13.75
CA PRO A 197 0.92 -22.14 -14.19
C PRO A 197 1.62 -21.05 -15.00
N SER A 198 2.90 -20.81 -14.72
CA SER A 198 3.69 -19.76 -15.38
C SER A 198 5.05 -20.27 -15.84
N GLY A 199 5.77 -19.45 -16.59
CA GLY A 199 7.15 -19.74 -16.94
C GLY A 199 8.09 -19.52 -15.74
N VAL A 200 9.36 -19.77 -15.99
CA VAL A 200 10.43 -19.50 -15.02
C VAL A 200 10.56 -17.99 -14.77
N ALA A 201 10.28 -17.56 -13.53
CA ALA A 201 10.45 -16.17 -13.15
C ALA A 201 11.94 -15.80 -13.09
N ARG A 202 12.28 -14.65 -13.69
CA ARG A 202 13.65 -14.11 -13.64
C ARG A 202 13.86 -13.28 -12.37
N PRO A 203 15.07 -13.26 -11.80
CA PRO A 203 15.39 -12.39 -10.68
C PRO A 203 15.31 -10.92 -11.10
N ARG A 204 14.44 -10.15 -10.43
CA ARG A 204 14.25 -8.72 -10.65
C ARG A 204 14.26 -8.00 -9.31
N ARG A 205 14.65 -6.72 -9.34
CA ARG A 205 14.53 -5.83 -8.18
C ARG A 205 14.18 -4.43 -8.63
N VAL A 206 13.59 -3.68 -7.70
CA VAL A 206 13.36 -2.24 -7.86
C VAL A 206 14.51 -1.48 -7.23
N GLU A 207 14.96 -0.44 -7.91
CA GLU A 207 15.94 0.46 -7.33
C GLU A 207 15.34 1.22 -6.15
N ARG A 208 16.11 1.38 -5.06
CA ARG A 208 15.63 2.03 -3.84
C ARG A 208 15.01 3.41 -4.06
N ARG A 209 15.52 4.19 -5.02
CA ARG A 209 14.99 5.52 -5.39
C ARG A 209 13.60 5.51 -6.04
N ALA A 210 13.21 4.38 -6.63
CA ALA A 210 11.91 4.20 -7.27
C ALA A 210 10.87 3.62 -6.29
N ILE A 211 11.28 3.21 -5.09
CA ILE A 211 10.38 2.77 -4.02
C ILE A 211 9.72 4.01 -3.40
N PRO A 212 8.38 4.10 -3.39
CA PRO A 212 7.69 5.23 -2.76
C PRO A 212 7.97 5.30 -1.25
N ASP A 213 8.09 6.52 -0.74
CA ASP A 213 8.17 6.77 0.70
C ASP A 213 6.74 6.82 1.29
N TYR A 214 6.46 5.91 2.22
CA TYR A 214 5.17 5.81 2.93
C TYR A 214 5.23 6.33 4.38
N ALA A 215 6.36 6.92 4.81
CA ALA A 215 6.58 7.35 6.19
C ALA A 215 6.16 8.81 6.46
N GLY A 216 6.26 9.69 5.45
CA GLY A 216 6.10 11.13 5.60
C GLY A 216 4.67 11.67 5.48
N GLU A 217 4.47 12.91 5.94
CA GLU A 217 3.29 13.71 5.58
C GLU A 217 3.21 13.80 4.04
N SER A 218 2.14 13.25 3.48
CA SER A 218 1.97 13.21 2.04
C SER A 218 1.25 14.47 1.57
N ALA A 219 1.93 15.29 0.77
CA ALA A 219 1.25 16.26 -0.08
C ALA A 219 0.45 15.48 -1.15
N ILE A 220 -0.88 15.65 -1.10
CA ILE A 220 -1.85 15.05 -2.00
C ILE A 220 -2.32 16.11 -2.97
N ARG A 221 -2.01 15.93 -4.26
CA ARG A 221 -2.35 16.89 -5.30
C ARG A 221 -3.79 16.69 -5.73
N VAL A 222 -4.55 17.78 -5.79
CA VAL A 222 -5.98 17.78 -6.07
C VAL A 222 -6.32 18.78 -7.16
N VAL A 223 -7.30 18.44 -8.00
CA VAL A 223 -7.94 19.40 -8.90
C VAL A 223 -9.21 19.88 -8.22
N LEU A 224 -9.39 21.20 -8.06
CA LEU A 224 -10.61 21.76 -7.46
C LEU A 224 -11.83 21.47 -8.34
N GLY A 225 -12.97 21.17 -7.69
CA GLY A 225 -14.21 20.80 -8.34
C GLY A 225 -14.51 19.29 -8.33
N PRO A 226 -15.66 18.89 -8.89
CA PRO A 226 -16.49 19.67 -9.82
C PRO A 226 -17.39 20.74 -9.20
N GLN A 227 -17.63 20.73 -7.88
CA GLN A 227 -18.51 21.71 -7.20
C GLN A 227 -17.75 22.71 -6.32
N ALA A 228 -16.58 23.19 -6.76
CA ALA A 228 -15.79 24.16 -6.00
C ALA A 228 -16.55 25.48 -5.75
N ASP A 229 -17.45 25.85 -6.67
CA ASP A 229 -18.36 27.01 -6.57
C ASP A 229 -19.41 26.89 -5.45
N ARG A 230 -19.58 25.69 -4.88
CA ARG A 230 -20.46 25.45 -3.72
C ARG A 230 -19.78 25.73 -2.38
N PHE A 231 -18.49 26.05 -2.38
CA PHE A 231 -17.69 26.33 -1.18
C PHE A 231 -17.32 27.80 -1.11
N THR A 232 -17.13 28.32 0.11
CA THR A 232 -16.61 29.69 0.29
C THR A 232 -15.12 29.72 -0.02
N ASP A 233 -14.58 30.90 -0.33
CA ASP A 233 -13.12 31.05 -0.46
C ASP A 233 -12.39 30.68 0.84
N ALA A 234 -13.04 30.89 2.00
CA ALA A 234 -12.53 30.46 3.29
C ALA A 234 -12.49 28.93 3.41
N GLY A 235 -13.53 28.24 2.92
CA GLY A 235 -13.57 26.77 2.84
C GLY A 235 -12.48 26.19 1.95
N ILE A 236 -12.25 26.77 0.76
CA ILE A 236 -11.16 26.37 -0.13
C ILE A 236 -9.80 26.61 0.54
N ARG A 237 -9.59 27.77 1.16
CA ARG A 237 -8.36 28.04 1.93
C ARG A 237 -8.17 27.07 3.10
N ALA A 238 -9.25 26.68 3.79
CA ALA A 238 -9.19 25.69 4.86
C ALA A 238 -8.78 24.31 4.35
N LEU A 239 -9.28 23.88 3.19
CA LEU A 239 -8.88 22.62 2.56
C LEU A 239 -7.38 22.59 2.22
N LEU A 240 -6.84 23.69 1.70
CA LEU A 240 -5.48 23.76 1.19
C LEU A 240 -4.44 24.22 2.23
N GLY A 241 -4.89 24.85 3.31
CA GLY A 241 -4.00 25.52 4.27
C GLY A 241 -3.48 24.65 5.40
N GLY A 242 -4.15 23.55 5.74
CA GLY A 242 -3.89 22.78 6.96
C GLY A 242 -3.79 21.27 6.75
N PRO A 243 -3.23 20.55 7.75
CA PRO A 243 -3.25 19.09 7.77
C PRO A 243 -4.65 18.56 8.09
N TYR A 244 -4.95 17.40 7.54
CA TYR A 244 -6.16 16.63 7.78
C TYR A 244 -5.80 15.23 8.28
N GLU A 245 -6.15 14.94 9.52
CA GLU A 245 -5.88 13.65 10.17
C GLU A 245 -6.80 12.56 9.60
N VAL A 246 -6.23 11.43 9.20
CA VAL A 246 -6.99 10.26 8.77
C VAL A 246 -7.62 9.59 9.99
N LEU A 247 -8.93 9.34 9.93
CA LEU A 247 -9.68 8.76 11.04
C LEU A 247 -9.73 7.22 10.99
N PRO A 248 -9.89 6.53 12.14
CA PRO A 248 -10.00 5.07 12.21
C PRO A 248 -11.16 4.45 11.42
N GLN A 249 -12.21 5.22 11.12
CA GLN A 249 -13.36 4.78 10.32
C GLN A 249 -13.07 4.76 8.81
N SER A 250 -11.84 5.05 8.39
CA SER A 250 -11.41 5.00 6.99
C SER A 250 -11.28 3.56 6.50
N ASP A 251 -11.81 3.29 5.31
CA ASP A 251 -11.81 1.96 4.71
C ASP A 251 -11.57 2.03 3.18
N ARG A 252 -11.86 0.94 2.46
CA ARG A 252 -11.70 0.92 1.00
C ARG A 252 -12.72 1.76 0.24
N MET A 253 -13.83 2.18 0.87
CA MET A 253 -14.80 3.08 0.26
C MET A 253 -14.36 4.53 0.34
N GLY A 254 -13.77 4.93 1.47
CA GLY A 254 -13.27 6.28 1.61
C GLY A 254 -12.41 6.52 2.85
N ALA A 255 -11.46 7.44 2.71
CA ALA A 255 -10.67 7.98 3.80
C ALA A 255 -11.43 9.15 4.43
N ARG A 256 -11.83 8.99 5.70
CA ARG A 256 -12.52 10.03 6.49
C ARG A 256 -11.48 10.86 7.20
N LEU A 257 -11.58 12.17 7.06
CA LEU A 257 -10.55 13.08 7.52
C LEU A 257 -11.09 14.04 8.58
N ARG A 258 -10.23 14.44 9.52
CA ARG A 258 -10.52 15.47 10.52
C ARG A 258 -9.53 16.61 10.41
N GLY A 259 -10.04 17.84 10.32
CA GLY A 259 -9.21 19.03 10.24
C GLY A 259 -10.03 20.31 10.30
N SER A 260 -9.48 21.38 9.70
CA SER A 260 -10.21 22.63 9.53
C SER A 260 -11.52 22.41 8.79
N ARG A 261 -12.60 23.04 9.27
CA ARG A 261 -13.91 22.90 8.65
C ARG A 261 -13.90 23.53 7.25
N VAL A 262 -14.27 22.74 6.24
CA VAL A 262 -14.46 23.23 4.87
C VAL A 262 -15.87 23.79 4.75
N GLU A 263 -15.96 25.11 4.61
CA GLU A 263 -17.22 25.84 4.64
C GLU A 263 -17.94 25.87 3.28
N HIS A 264 -19.24 25.60 3.31
CA HIS A 264 -20.14 25.63 2.16
C HIS A 264 -20.71 27.04 1.94
N ALA A 265 -20.76 27.48 0.69
CA ALA A 265 -21.44 28.71 0.27
C ALA A 265 -22.92 28.49 -0.05
N ARG A 266 -23.31 27.30 -0.54
CA ARG A 266 -24.65 27.02 -1.08
C ARG A 266 -25.19 25.64 -0.67
N GLY A 267 -25.03 25.30 0.62
CA GLY A 267 -25.41 24.01 1.19
C GLY A 267 -24.45 22.87 0.82
N HIS A 268 -24.61 21.74 1.50
CA HIS A 268 -23.76 20.55 1.35
C HIS A 268 -24.38 19.47 0.45
N ASP A 269 -25.67 19.61 0.15
CA ASP A 269 -26.43 18.67 -0.67
C ASP A 269 -26.57 19.15 -2.12
N ILE A 270 -26.53 18.18 -3.03
CA ILE A 270 -26.77 18.34 -4.46
C ILE A 270 -27.71 17.23 -4.93
N ILE A 271 -28.29 17.41 -6.12
CA ILE A 271 -28.88 16.28 -6.84
C ILE A 271 -27.78 15.25 -7.05
N SER A 272 -28.06 13.99 -6.68
CA SER A 272 -27.10 12.90 -6.77
C SER A 272 -26.46 12.82 -8.16
N ASP A 273 -25.13 12.85 -8.20
CA ASP A 273 -24.33 12.77 -9.41
C ASP A 273 -23.30 11.62 -9.32
N GLY A 274 -22.57 11.40 -10.41
CA GLY A 274 -21.53 10.37 -10.46
C GLY A 274 -20.29 10.71 -9.63
N ILE A 275 -19.71 9.70 -8.99
CA ILE A 275 -18.53 9.85 -8.15
C ILE A 275 -17.26 9.34 -8.84
N ALA A 276 -16.31 10.24 -9.09
CA ALA A 276 -14.99 9.90 -9.59
C ALA A 276 -14.09 9.33 -8.48
N LEU A 277 -13.09 8.52 -8.87
CA LEU A 277 -12.08 8.04 -7.92
C LEU A 277 -11.29 9.25 -7.40
N GLY A 278 -11.11 9.32 -6.08
CA GLY A 278 -10.42 10.42 -5.44
C GLY A 278 -11.29 11.66 -5.20
N SER A 279 -12.59 11.65 -5.56
CA SER A 279 -13.48 12.77 -5.22
C SER A 279 -13.51 13.01 -3.71
N ILE A 280 -13.39 14.27 -3.31
CA ILE A 280 -13.40 14.72 -1.92
C ILE A 280 -14.78 15.27 -1.60
N GLN A 281 -15.63 14.47 -0.99
CA GLN A 281 -16.93 14.90 -0.50
C GLN A 281 -16.79 15.65 0.83
N VAL A 282 -17.64 16.65 1.03
CA VAL A 282 -17.72 17.40 2.28
C VAL A 282 -19.18 17.41 2.75
N PRO A 283 -19.56 16.59 3.75
CA PRO A 283 -20.90 16.62 4.34
C PRO A 283 -21.17 17.89 5.15
N GLY A 284 -22.33 17.96 5.81
CA GLY A 284 -22.75 19.14 6.59
C GLY A 284 -21.85 19.48 7.80
N ASP A 285 -21.13 18.50 8.33
CA ASP A 285 -20.12 18.70 9.38
C ASP A 285 -18.86 19.44 8.86
N GLY A 286 -18.69 19.56 7.55
CA GLY A 286 -17.57 20.22 6.89
C GLY A 286 -16.27 19.42 6.94
N GLN A 287 -16.34 18.12 7.26
CA GLN A 287 -15.17 17.24 7.34
C GLN A 287 -14.97 16.46 6.03
N PRO A 288 -13.80 16.52 5.38
CA PRO A 288 -13.59 15.87 4.08
C PRO A 288 -13.62 14.33 4.13
N ILE A 289 -14.14 13.71 3.08
CA ILE A 289 -14.08 12.27 2.82
C ILE A 289 -13.54 12.05 1.41
N VAL A 290 -12.35 11.46 1.28
CA VAL A 290 -11.77 11.08 -0.02
C VAL A 290 -12.34 9.74 -0.43
N LEU A 291 -13.01 9.66 -1.58
CA LEU A 291 -13.67 8.45 -2.05
C LEU A 291 -12.74 7.55 -2.87
N LEU A 292 -12.67 6.28 -2.52
CA LEU A 292 -11.62 5.35 -2.95
C LEU A 292 -12.17 4.22 -3.85
N VAL A 293 -11.44 3.13 -3.95
CA VAL A 293 -11.66 2.07 -4.96
C VAL A 293 -13.01 1.34 -4.82
N ASP A 294 -13.57 1.26 -3.61
CA ASP A 294 -14.87 0.63 -3.33
C ASP A 294 -16.00 1.66 -3.10
N ARG A 295 -15.80 2.92 -3.50
CA ARG A 295 -16.77 4.02 -3.34
C ARG A 295 -18.12 3.74 -4.01
N GLN A 296 -19.16 4.43 -3.55
CA GLN A 296 -20.48 4.40 -4.20
C GLN A 296 -20.41 4.97 -5.62
N SER A 297 -21.34 4.53 -6.49
CA SER A 297 -21.43 5.04 -7.87
C SER A 297 -21.90 6.48 -7.93
N THR A 298 -22.88 6.82 -7.10
CA THR A 298 -23.50 8.14 -7.03
C THR A 298 -23.61 8.62 -5.59
N GLY A 299 -23.68 9.93 -5.38
CA GLY A 299 -23.93 10.49 -4.06
C GLY A 299 -24.41 11.93 -4.10
N GLY A 300 -25.09 12.34 -3.04
CA GLY A 300 -25.74 13.65 -2.93
C GLY A 300 -24.89 14.74 -2.26
N TYR A 301 -23.64 14.46 -1.89
CA TYR A 301 -22.78 15.48 -1.26
C TYR A 301 -21.93 16.24 -2.28
N THR A 302 -21.78 17.54 -2.05
CA THR A 302 -20.86 18.41 -2.80
C THR A 302 -19.43 17.88 -2.72
N LYS A 303 -18.71 17.93 -3.86
CA LYS A 303 -17.31 17.52 -3.98
C LYS A 303 -16.44 18.76 -4.22
N VAL A 304 -15.59 19.07 -3.24
CA VAL A 304 -14.74 20.27 -3.26
C VAL A 304 -13.57 20.16 -4.22
N ALA A 305 -13.02 18.95 -4.36
CA ALA A 305 -11.87 18.65 -5.19
C ALA A 305 -11.83 17.17 -5.55
N THR A 306 -10.90 16.78 -6.43
CA THR A 306 -10.62 15.39 -6.81
C THR A 306 -9.11 15.13 -6.73
N VAL A 307 -8.71 14.10 -5.98
CA VAL A 307 -7.32 13.65 -5.87
C VAL A 307 -6.81 13.17 -7.24
N CYS A 308 -5.59 13.60 -7.61
CA CYS A 308 -4.94 13.15 -8.83
C CYS A 308 -4.74 11.62 -8.77
N SER A 309 -4.95 10.92 -9.89
CA SER A 309 -4.91 9.44 -9.92
C SER A 309 -3.59 8.86 -9.40
N CYS A 310 -2.46 9.53 -9.62
CA CYS A 310 -1.15 9.12 -9.11
C CYS A 310 -1.00 9.20 -7.58
N ASP A 311 -1.86 9.98 -6.90
CA ASP A 311 -1.79 10.23 -5.45
C ASP A 311 -2.83 9.42 -4.66
N VAL A 312 -3.78 8.75 -5.32
CA VAL A 312 -4.79 7.91 -4.65
C VAL A 312 -4.13 6.81 -3.82
N GLY A 313 -3.06 6.19 -4.33
CA GLY A 313 -2.29 5.20 -3.58
C GLY A 313 -1.70 5.75 -2.28
N ARG A 314 -1.25 7.01 -2.28
CA ARG A 314 -0.73 7.67 -1.07
C ARG A 314 -1.81 7.88 -0.01
N VAL A 315 -3.02 8.27 -0.43
CA VAL A 315 -4.19 8.32 0.47
C VAL A 315 -4.47 6.93 1.05
N GLY A 316 -4.39 5.90 0.21
CA GLY A 316 -4.53 4.51 0.60
C GLY A 316 -3.45 3.95 1.53
N GLN A 317 -2.32 4.63 1.66
CA GLN A 317 -1.21 4.24 2.52
C GLN A 317 -1.17 5.05 3.83
N ALA A 318 -2.00 6.09 3.95
CA ALA A 318 -2.07 6.90 5.15
C ALA A 318 -2.83 6.16 6.27
N ARG A 319 -2.19 6.08 7.44
CA ARG A 319 -2.73 5.40 8.62
C ARG A 319 -3.68 6.29 9.39
N PRO A 320 -4.65 5.71 10.11
CA PRO A 320 -5.34 6.44 11.17
C PRO A 320 -4.35 7.17 12.09
N GLY A 321 -4.59 8.46 12.33
CA GLY A 321 -3.72 9.36 13.11
C GLY A 321 -2.62 10.07 12.30
N GLN A 322 -2.32 9.64 11.06
CA GLN A 322 -1.45 10.41 10.17
C GLN A 322 -2.22 11.55 9.50
N SER A 323 -1.49 12.59 9.09
CA SER A 323 -2.08 13.74 8.41
C SER A 323 -1.78 13.77 6.91
N LEU A 324 -2.76 14.23 6.15
CA LEU A 324 -2.66 14.55 4.73
C LEU A 324 -2.70 16.06 4.54
N ARG A 325 -1.99 16.58 3.53
CA ARG A 325 -2.09 17.99 3.12
C ARG A 325 -2.49 18.05 1.66
N PHE A 326 -3.41 18.94 1.32
CA PHE A 326 -3.89 19.07 -0.05
C PHE A 326 -3.19 20.21 -0.78
N GLN A 327 -2.78 19.96 -2.02
CA GLN A 327 -2.19 20.96 -2.89
C GLN A 327 -3.01 21.05 -4.18
N ALA A 328 -3.59 22.22 -4.45
CA ALA A 328 -4.33 22.43 -5.68
C ALA A 328 -3.38 22.47 -6.89
N VAL A 329 -3.76 21.76 -7.95
CA VAL A 329 -3.10 21.78 -9.26
C VAL A 329 -4.13 21.94 -10.37
N GLY A 330 -3.70 22.48 -11.51
CA GLY A 330 -4.54 22.53 -12.72
C GLY A 330 -4.67 21.17 -13.40
N VAL A 331 -5.67 21.01 -14.26
CA VAL A 331 -5.89 19.75 -15.02
C VAL A 331 -4.69 19.39 -15.90
N THR A 332 -4.09 20.37 -16.59
CA THR A 332 -2.90 20.16 -17.42
C THR A 332 -1.73 19.61 -16.62
N GLU A 333 -1.55 20.16 -15.41
CA GLU A 333 -0.51 19.72 -14.48
C GLU A 333 -0.81 18.31 -13.95
N ALA A 334 -2.06 18.01 -13.59
CA ALA A 334 -2.47 16.66 -13.18
C ALA A 334 -2.17 15.61 -14.26
N HIS A 335 -2.40 15.91 -15.55
CA HIS A 335 -2.03 15.03 -16.66
C HIS A 335 -0.51 14.86 -16.82
N ARG A 336 0.28 15.91 -16.60
CA ARG A 336 1.75 15.82 -16.59
C ARG A 336 2.23 14.87 -15.49
N LEU A 337 1.73 15.06 -14.27
CA LEU A 337 2.07 14.25 -13.11
C LEU A 337 1.70 12.77 -13.28
N LEU A 338 0.57 12.49 -13.92
CA LEU A 338 0.17 11.13 -14.25
C LEU A 338 1.18 10.47 -15.20
N ARG A 339 1.55 11.14 -16.29
CA ARG A 339 2.56 10.63 -17.24
C ARG A 339 3.92 10.41 -16.60
N GLU A 340 4.33 11.27 -15.69
CA GLU A 340 5.58 11.10 -14.92
C GLU A 340 5.52 9.89 -14.00
N SER A 341 4.40 9.70 -13.31
CA SER A 341 4.17 8.51 -12.48
C SER A 341 4.22 7.23 -13.31
N ASP A 342 3.63 7.23 -14.50
CA ASP A 342 3.64 6.09 -15.41
C ASP A 342 5.06 5.82 -15.95
N ALA A 343 5.82 6.87 -16.29
CA ALA A 343 7.22 6.73 -16.71
C ALA A 343 8.11 6.13 -15.61
N VAL A 344 7.89 6.53 -14.35
CA VAL A 344 8.57 5.90 -13.19
C VAL A 344 8.18 4.44 -13.06
N LEU A 345 6.91 4.09 -13.24
CA LEU A 345 6.42 2.71 -13.19
C LEU A 345 7.05 1.83 -14.28
N GLU A 346 7.19 2.36 -15.51
CA GLU A 346 7.89 1.69 -16.60
C GLU A 346 9.37 1.46 -16.30
N ALA A 347 10.05 2.42 -15.66
CA ALA A 347 11.47 2.33 -15.35
C ALA A 347 11.79 1.59 -14.03
N ALA A 348 10.77 1.28 -13.20
CA ALA A 348 10.98 0.83 -11.81
C ALA A 348 11.65 -0.54 -11.71
N VAL A 349 11.35 -1.46 -12.64
CA VAL A 349 11.79 -2.86 -12.54
C VAL A 349 12.99 -3.10 -13.43
N ARG A 350 14.06 -3.65 -12.84
CA ARG A 350 15.26 -4.07 -13.57
C ARG A 350 15.50 -5.56 -13.37
N GLU A 351 15.87 -6.26 -14.44
CA GLU A 351 16.42 -7.62 -14.33
C GLU A 351 17.78 -7.54 -13.65
N GLU A 352 18.05 -8.44 -12.71
CA GLU A 352 19.39 -8.60 -12.19
C GLU A 352 20.22 -9.34 -13.24
N THR A 353 21.22 -8.67 -13.81
CA THR A 353 22.26 -9.36 -14.57
C THR A 353 23.06 -10.24 -13.61
N ALA A 354 23.18 -11.52 -13.98
CA ALA A 354 23.83 -12.59 -13.20
C ALA A 354 25.27 -12.27 -12.82
#